data_AF-A0A2P2IGF9-F1
#
_entry.id   AF-A0A2P2IGF9-F1
#
_cell.length_a   1.000
_cell.length_b   1.000
_cell.length_c   1.000
_cell.angle_alpha   90.00
_cell.angle_beta   90.00
_cell.angle_gamma   90.00
#
_symmetry.space_group_name_H-M   'P 1'
#
loop_
_entity.id
_entity.type
_entity.pdbx_description
1 polymer ?
#
loop_
_entity_poly.entity_id
_entity_poly.type
_entity_poly.pdbx_seq_one_letter_code
_entity_poly.pdbx_strand_id
1 'polypeptide(L)'
;ANYTKLPHSKVGPEHLSTLITFDLGGQWQPIRPPKSDAHGNPIACDKSTGCSLHLSQQFARLYPNTQSETILSVSSAPGIVMATGTVGDSLKGKTSVYLSTDAGITWYQILKGNYLYVMADHGGLMVAMENFRSEGESHTLLYSTDEGKTWLPYQFYEEPVRIYGLKTEPGENSTIVLLFGSRKDEHEWIVFKVDLQPVFQYKCGKDDYKPWTPSNPLTSLPWCLLGHKEVFERRAPSSNCYNGFSYDRPISVQDCPCARQDYECDYGYVVNTATHLQLQGPAGQPPDATTNDSSRALIDKDAHWLDPSFKHQTCIRDTGDMPVEQVGGSSSSTGR
;
A
#
# COMPACT_ATOMS: atom_id res chain seq x y z
N ALA A 1 16.52 6.56 17.09
CA ALA A 1 15.50 7.48 17.64
C ALA A 1 15.30 7.16 19.13
N ASN A 2 15.26 8.17 20.00
CA ASN A 2 14.92 7.99 21.41
C ASN A 2 13.40 7.86 21.54
N TYR A 3 12.89 6.66 21.79
CA TYR A 3 11.47 6.43 22.00
C TYR A 3 11.12 6.61 23.48
N THR A 4 10.47 7.72 23.83
CA THR A 4 9.91 7.94 25.17
C THR A 4 8.51 7.35 25.25
N LYS A 5 8.26 6.49 26.24
CA LYS A 5 6.95 5.88 26.48
C LYS A 5 5.99 6.94 27.02
N LEU A 6 5.07 7.41 26.18
CA LEU A 6 4.00 8.32 26.59
C LEU A 6 2.77 7.54 27.11
N PRO A 7 2.01 8.09 28.08
CA PRO A 7 0.71 7.54 28.45
C PRO A 7 -0.23 7.57 27.23
N HIS A 8 -1.06 6.53 27.05
CA HIS A 8 -2.00 6.44 25.91
C HIS A 8 -2.91 7.68 25.77
N SER A 9 -3.26 8.36 26.87
CA SER A 9 -4.07 9.58 26.86
C SER A 9 -3.36 10.82 26.29
N LYS A 10 -2.07 10.73 25.96
CA LYS A 10 -1.26 11.84 25.41
C LYS A 10 -0.79 11.61 23.97
N VAL A 11 -1.14 10.50 23.34
CA VAL A 11 -0.75 10.22 21.95
C VAL A 11 -1.71 10.95 21.01
N GLY A 12 -1.24 12.04 20.41
CA GLY A 12 -1.90 12.77 19.31
C GLY A 12 -1.19 12.61 17.95
N PRO A 13 -1.75 13.20 16.88
CA PRO A 13 -1.18 13.16 15.52
C PRO A 13 0.28 13.61 15.42
N GLU A 14 0.74 14.49 16.31
CA GLU A 14 2.14 14.94 16.39
C GLU A 14 3.14 13.84 16.78
N HIS A 15 2.65 12.72 17.32
CA HIS A 15 3.48 11.58 17.72
C HIS A 15 3.41 10.42 16.71
N LEU A 16 2.72 10.62 15.58
CA LEU A 16 2.49 9.57 14.58
C LEU A 16 3.33 9.83 13.34
N SER A 17 4.09 8.80 12.95
CA SER A 17 4.83 8.76 11.69
C SER A 17 4.37 7.57 10.85
N THR A 18 4.60 7.62 9.54
CA THR A 18 4.15 6.59 8.60
C THR A 18 5.36 6.00 7.89
N LEU A 19 5.43 4.68 7.86
CA LEU A 19 6.44 3.92 7.13
C LEU A 19 5.73 2.99 6.14
N ILE A 20 6.45 2.59 5.09
CA ILE A 20 6.00 1.63 4.08
C ILE A 20 7.04 0.52 3.90
N THR A 21 6.56 -0.69 3.62
CA THR A 21 7.35 -1.89 3.31
C THR A 21 6.83 -2.49 2.00
N PHE A 22 7.72 -3.15 1.24
CA PHE A 22 7.41 -3.84 -0.02
C PHE A 22 7.78 -5.32 0.03
N ASP A 23 8.26 -5.81 1.18
CA ASP A 23 8.85 -7.14 1.40
C ASP A 23 8.24 -7.83 2.64
N LEU A 24 6.94 -7.61 2.84
CA LEU A 24 6.15 -8.14 3.96
C LEU A 24 6.73 -7.80 5.35
N GLY A 25 7.24 -6.59 5.50
CA GLY A 25 7.72 -6.07 6.78
C GLY A 25 9.19 -6.33 7.08
N GLY A 26 9.97 -6.82 6.10
CA GLY A 26 11.42 -6.98 6.24
C GLY A 26 12.13 -5.64 6.37
N GLN A 27 11.88 -4.72 5.43
CA GLN A 27 12.43 -3.37 5.43
C GLN A 27 11.32 -2.33 5.40
N TRP A 28 11.52 -1.27 6.20
CA TRP A 28 10.61 -0.15 6.32
C TRP A 28 11.32 1.15 5.98
N GLN A 29 10.65 2.02 5.25
CA GLN A 29 11.15 3.35 4.93
C GLN A 29 10.06 4.42 5.10
N PRO A 30 10.43 5.67 5.42
CA PRO A 30 9.50 6.79 5.35
C PRO A 30 8.95 6.97 3.92
N ILE A 31 7.69 7.37 3.82
CA ILE A 31 7.06 7.61 2.51
C ILE A 31 7.63 8.90 1.89
N ARG A 32 8.06 8.81 0.64
CA ARG A 32 8.61 9.97 -0.08
C ARG A 32 7.51 11.03 -0.28
N PRO A 33 7.74 12.30 0.09
CA PRO A 33 6.78 13.35 -0.15
C PRO A 33 6.66 13.66 -1.65
N PRO A 34 5.49 14.11 -2.13
CA PRO A 34 5.35 14.67 -3.47
C PRO A 34 6.24 15.90 -3.66
N LYS A 35 6.67 16.14 -4.90
CA LYS A 35 7.50 17.31 -5.25
C LYS A 35 6.70 18.61 -5.30
N SER A 36 5.42 18.53 -5.64
CA SER A 36 4.53 19.67 -5.82
C SER A 36 3.14 19.38 -5.27
N ASP A 37 2.44 20.45 -4.89
CA ASP A 37 1.04 20.40 -4.48
C ASP A 37 0.10 20.23 -5.69
N ALA A 38 -1.21 20.12 -5.42
CA ALA A 38 -2.24 19.96 -6.46
C ALA A 38 -2.34 21.14 -7.45
N HIS A 39 -1.73 22.29 -7.15
CA HIS A 39 -1.69 23.47 -8.02
C HIS A 39 -0.34 23.63 -8.73
N GLY A 40 0.58 22.68 -8.56
CA GLY A 40 1.91 22.70 -9.15
C GLY A 40 2.95 23.50 -8.35
N ASN A 41 2.61 24.00 -7.15
CA ASN A 41 3.59 24.71 -6.32
C ASN A 41 4.55 23.72 -5.66
N PRO A 42 5.86 24.01 -5.56
CA PRO A 42 6.80 23.14 -4.86
C PRO A 42 6.44 22.95 -3.38
N ILE A 43 6.55 21.72 -2.88
CA ILE A 43 6.39 21.41 -1.46
C ILE A 43 7.76 21.42 -0.79
N ALA A 44 7.95 22.30 0.20
CA ALA A 44 9.15 22.33 1.02
C ALA A 44 9.13 21.18 2.04
N CYS A 45 9.95 20.16 1.83
CA CYS A 45 10.09 19.03 2.75
C CYS A 45 11.53 18.51 2.69
N ASP A 46 12.29 18.76 3.75
CA ASP A 46 13.68 18.33 3.84
C ASP A 46 13.78 16.98 4.56
N LYS A 47 14.33 15.99 3.85
CA LYS A 47 14.56 14.66 4.44
C LYS A 47 15.55 14.71 5.61
N SER A 48 16.47 15.69 5.63
CA SER A 48 17.46 15.84 6.70
C SER A 48 16.80 16.18 8.05
N THR A 49 15.64 16.84 8.02
CA THR A 49 14.86 17.17 9.22
C THR A 49 13.89 16.06 9.62
N GLY A 50 13.84 14.95 8.87
CA GLY A 50 12.88 13.87 9.08
C GLY A 50 11.53 14.07 8.37
N CYS A 51 11.43 15.07 7.48
CA CYS A 51 10.18 15.35 6.77
C CYS A 51 9.84 14.22 5.76
N SER A 52 8.61 13.74 5.82
CA SER A 52 8.07 12.69 4.95
C SER A 52 6.56 12.83 4.76
N LEU A 53 5.96 11.97 3.93
CA LEU A 53 4.51 11.89 3.81
C LEU A 53 3.91 10.99 4.90
N HIS A 54 2.92 11.50 5.61
CA HIS A 54 2.21 10.80 6.67
C HIS A 54 0.75 10.61 6.30
N LEU A 55 0.25 9.39 6.41
CA LEU A 55 -1.09 9.01 5.95
C LEU A 55 -2.01 8.72 7.14
N SER A 56 -3.23 9.23 7.01
CA SER A 56 -4.32 9.01 7.94
C SER A 56 -4.82 7.56 7.86
N GLN A 57 -4.99 6.94 9.03
CA GLN A 57 -5.49 5.58 9.17
C GLN A 57 -6.58 5.53 10.25
N GLN A 58 -6.85 4.35 10.82
CA GLN A 58 -7.91 4.16 11.81
C GLN A 58 -7.83 5.12 13.01
N PHE A 59 -6.63 5.57 13.40
CA PHE A 59 -6.45 6.54 14.49
C PHE A 59 -7.25 7.83 14.27
N ALA A 60 -7.32 8.34 13.03
CA ALA A 60 -8.04 9.57 12.73
C ALA A 60 -9.57 9.43 12.88
N ARG A 61 -10.09 8.20 12.91
CA ARG A 61 -11.51 7.92 13.17
C ARG A 61 -11.86 7.90 14.65
N LEU A 62 -10.87 7.81 15.55
CA LEU A 62 -11.09 7.78 17.00
C LEU A 62 -11.51 9.14 17.56
N TYR A 63 -11.13 10.24 16.91
CA TYR A 63 -11.47 11.59 17.36
C TYR A 63 -12.44 12.25 16.39
N PRO A 64 -13.60 12.77 16.86
CA PRO A 64 -14.58 13.44 16.01
C PRO A 64 -13.99 14.58 15.16
N ASN A 65 -13.01 15.30 15.73
CA ASN A 65 -12.37 16.45 15.08
C ASN A 65 -11.35 16.06 13.99
N THR A 66 -11.07 14.76 13.79
CA THR A 66 -10.09 14.28 12.81
C THR A 66 -10.68 13.36 11.75
N GLN A 67 -12.02 13.26 11.64
CA GLN A 67 -12.69 12.42 10.64
C GLN A 67 -12.16 12.71 9.22
N SER A 68 -11.33 11.79 8.75
CA SER A 68 -10.65 11.80 7.47
C SER A 68 -10.75 10.38 6.93
N GLU A 69 -10.93 10.25 5.63
CA GLU A 69 -10.93 8.91 5.02
C GLU A 69 -9.58 8.22 5.23
N THR A 70 -9.65 6.90 5.42
CA THR A 70 -8.47 6.06 5.56
C THR A 70 -7.90 5.72 4.19
N ILE A 71 -6.71 5.13 4.17
CA ILE A 71 -6.09 4.60 2.95
C ILE A 71 -7.10 3.72 2.20
N LEU A 72 -7.32 4.06 0.93
CA LEU A 72 -8.13 3.31 -0.02
C LEU A 72 -7.22 2.63 -1.03
N SER A 73 -7.24 1.30 -0.99
CA SER A 73 -6.69 0.43 -2.02
C SER A 73 -7.64 -0.77 -2.18
N VAL A 74 -7.81 -1.24 -3.41
CA VAL A 74 -8.74 -2.33 -3.73
C VAL A 74 -8.08 -3.30 -4.70
N SER A 75 -8.41 -4.59 -4.60
CA SER A 75 -7.83 -5.62 -5.46
C SER A 75 -8.18 -5.43 -6.94
N SER A 76 -9.32 -4.78 -7.22
CA SER A 76 -9.74 -4.43 -8.57
C SER A 76 -8.86 -3.34 -9.22
N ALA A 77 -8.07 -2.57 -8.46
CA ALA A 77 -7.24 -1.46 -8.93
C ALA A 77 -5.76 -1.60 -8.46
N PRO A 78 -5.01 -2.60 -8.96
CA PRO A 78 -3.66 -2.89 -8.47
C PRO A 78 -2.69 -1.73 -8.69
N GLY A 79 -1.92 -1.42 -7.65
CA GLY A 79 -0.93 -0.35 -7.64
C GLY A 79 -1.51 1.05 -7.38
N ILE A 80 -2.83 1.20 -7.31
CA ILE A 80 -3.47 2.47 -7.00
C ILE A 80 -3.76 2.55 -5.50
N VAL A 81 -3.23 3.59 -4.86
CA VAL A 81 -3.43 3.87 -3.44
C VAL A 81 -3.80 5.33 -3.27
N MET A 82 -5.00 5.60 -2.74
CA MET A 82 -5.45 6.96 -2.42
C MET A 82 -5.54 7.12 -0.91
N ALA A 83 -5.07 8.24 -0.38
CA ALA A 83 -5.04 8.43 1.07
C ALA A 83 -5.11 9.91 1.46
N THR A 84 -5.75 10.20 2.58
CA THR A 84 -5.66 11.51 3.24
C THR A 84 -4.40 11.55 4.09
N GLY A 85 -3.65 12.65 4.06
CA GLY A 85 -2.39 12.75 4.79
C GLY A 85 -1.86 14.16 4.97
N THR A 86 -0.65 14.27 5.53
CA THR A 86 0.10 15.50 5.72
C THR A 86 1.56 15.29 5.32
N VAL A 87 2.21 16.32 4.78
CA VAL A 87 3.67 16.33 4.59
C VAL A 87 4.29 17.12 5.74
N GLY A 88 5.29 16.54 6.39
CA GLY A 88 5.96 17.13 7.56
C GLY A 88 6.71 16.08 8.36
N ASP A 89 6.96 16.35 9.65
CA ASP A 89 7.67 15.41 10.54
C ASP A 89 6.71 14.43 11.26
N SER A 90 5.41 14.65 11.15
CA SER A 90 4.35 13.81 11.74
C SER A 90 3.01 13.96 11.01
N LEU A 91 1.99 13.22 11.45
CA LEU A 91 0.62 13.33 10.95
C LEU A 91 -0.09 14.64 11.35
N LYS A 92 0.55 15.50 12.14
CA LYS A 92 -0.01 16.81 12.51
C LYS A 92 0.11 17.78 11.34
N GLY A 93 -1.02 18.36 10.92
CA GLY A 93 -1.04 19.42 9.91
C GLY A 93 -2.38 19.58 9.21
N LYS A 94 -2.39 20.40 8.16
CA LYS A 94 -3.53 20.50 7.24
C LYS A 94 -3.50 19.31 6.30
N THR A 95 -4.60 18.55 6.27
CA THR A 95 -4.70 17.36 5.44
C THR A 95 -4.91 17.69 3.97
N SER A 96 -4.47 16.78 3.11
CA SER A 96 -4.72 16.78 1.67
C SER A 96 -4.88 15.34 1.21
N VAL A 97 -5.41 15.13 0.00
CA VAL A 97 -5.53 13.81 -0.60
C VAL A 97 -4.32 13.57 -1.49
N TYR A 98 -3.71 12.41 -1.32
CA TYR A 98 -2.56 11.95 -2.07
C TYR A 98 -2.91 10.67 -2.82
N LEU A 99 -2.28 10.50 -3.98
CA LEU A 99 -2.44 9.34 -4.84
C LEU A 99 -1.07 8.77 -5.20
N SER A 100 -0.95 7.45 -5.13
CA SER A 100 0.10 6.70 -5.79
C SER A 100 -0.53 5.77 -6.82
N THR A 101 0.12 5.65 -7.98
CA THR A 101 -0.28 4.74 -9.06
C THR A 101 0.76 3.66 -9.30
N ASP A 102 1.79 3.59 -8.45
CA ASP A 102 2.92 2.67 -8.48
C ASP A 102 3.14 1.99 -7.11
N ALA A 103 2.04 1.62 -6.45
CA ALA A 103 2.00 0.88 -5.19
C ALA A 103 2.67 1.58 -3.99
N GLY A 104 2.75 2.90 -3.98
CA GLY A 104 3.28 3.69 -2.87
C GLY A 104 4.74 4.11 -3.03
N ILE A 105 5.36 3.91 -4.20
CA ILE A 105 6.73 4.33 -4.49
C ILE A 105 6.79 5.84 -4.74
N THR A 106 5.88 6.34 -5.58
CA THR A 106 5.73 7.75 -5.95
C THR A 106 4.34 8.23 -5.54
N TRP A 107 4.29 9.43 -4.95
CA TRP A 107 3.06 10.05 -4.50
C TRP A 107 2.86 11.41 -5.14
N TYR A 108 1.60 11.76 -5.37
CA TYR A 108 1.14 13.05 -5.90
C TYR A 108 0.08 13.61 -4.97
N GLN A 109 0.14 14.91 -4.66
CA GLN A 109 -0.98 15.57 -4.00
C GLN A 109 -2.04 15.91 -5.06
N ILE A 110 -3.19 15.25 -4.99
CA ILE A 110 -4.24 15.35 -6.02
C ILE A 110 -5.35 16.33 -5.66
N LEU A 111 -5.68 16.48 -4.37
CA LEU A 111 -6.70 17.41 -3.89
C LEU A 111 -6.25 18.06 -2.59
N LYS A 112 -6.51 19.36 -2.44
CA LYS A 112 -6.15 20.12 -1.23
C LYS A 112 -7.35 20.19 -0.28
N GLY A 113 -7.20 19.65 0.93
CA GLY A 113 -8.25 19.64 1.94
C GLY A 113 -8.73 18.22 2.27
N ASN A 114 -9.91 18.14 2.88
CA ASN A 114 -10.50 16.90 3.34
C ASN A 114 -11.59 16.45 2.37
N TYR A 115 -11.50 15.21 1.88
CA TYR A 115 -12.45 14.67 0.93
C TYR A 115 -12.87 13.26 1.34
N LEU A 116 -14.13 12.92 1.05
CA LEU A 116 -14.55 11.54 0.85
C LEU A 116 -14.09 11.12 -0.55
N TYR A 117 -13.64 9.88 -0.73
CA TYR A 117 -13.27 9.38 -2.04
C TYR A 117 -13.52 7.89 -2.18
N VAL A 118 -13.82 7.48 -3.42
CA VAL A 118 -14.05 6.09 -3.81
C VAL A 118 -13.42 5.82 -5.17
N MET A 119 -13.19 4.54 -5.45
CA MET A 119 -12.80 4.03 -6.76
C MET A 119 -13.94 3.21 -7.35
N ALA A 120 -14.04 3.24 -8.68
CA ALA A 120 -15.04 2.56 -9.48
C ALA A 120 -14.41 2.12 -10.81
N ASP A 121 -15.12 1.29 -11.58
CA ASP A 121 -14.66 0.68 -12.84
C ASP A 121 -13.22 0.12 -12.76
N HIS A 122 -12.93 -0.71 -11.74
CA HIS A 122 -11.61 -1.33 -11.54
C HIS A 122 -10.46 -0.31 -11.43
N GLY A 123 -10.74 0.85 -10.82
CA GLY A 123 -9.81 1.98 -10.70
C GLY A 123 -9.77 2.90 -11.92
N GLY A 124 -10.61 2.65 -12.94
CA GLY A 124 -10.78 3.52 -14.10
C GLY A 124 -11.49 4.84 -13.77
N LEU A 125 -12.27 4.87 -12.69
CA LEU A 125 -12.97 6.04 -12.19
C LEU A 125 -12.58 6.32 -10.74
N MET A 126 -12.19 7.56 -10.46
CA MET A 126 -12.04 8.08 -9.10
C MET A 126 -13.08 9.17 -8.88
N VAL A 127 -13.75 9.11 -7.73
CA VAL A 127 -14.74 10.12 -7.35
C VAL A 127 -14.37 10.66 -5.99
N ALA A 128 -14.42 11.97 -5.85
CA ALA A 128 -14.13 12.66 -4.60
C ALA A 128 -15.20 13.72 -4.30
N MET A 129 -15.45 13.95 -3.03
CA MET A 129 -16.36 14.98 -2.57
C MET A 129 -15.82 15.64 -1.31
N GLU A 130 -15.91 16.96 -1.23
CA GLU A 130 -15.45 17.68 -0.05
C GLU A 130 -16.15 17.19 1.22
N ASN A 131 -15.36 16.85 2.23
CA ASN A 131 -15.83 16.35 3.50
C ASN A 131 -15.81 17.48 4.53
N PHE A 132 -16.95 18.16 4.66
CA PHE A 132 -17.13 19.25 5.60
C PHE A 132 -17.35 18.75 7.02
N ARG A 133 -16.46 19.17 7.94
CA ARG A 133 -16.52 18.76 9.36
C ARG A 133 -17.68 19.39 10.14
N SER A 134 -18.17 20.56 9.72
CA SER A 134 -19.19 21.33 10.45
C SER A 134 -20.45 21.58 9.62
N GLU A 135 -20.48 22.65 8.83
CA GLU A 135 -21.69 23.21 8.18
C GLU A 135 -21.49 23.45 6.69
N GLY A 136 -20.79 22.56 6.00
CA GLY A 136 -20.68 22.67 4.54
C GLY A 136 -21.69 21.79 3.83
N GLU A 137 -22.20 22.32 2.73
CA GLU A 137 -23.14 21.68 1.83
C GLU A 137 -22.50 21.68 0.44
N SER A 138 -22.82 20.68 -0.36
CA SER A 138 -22.40 20.64 -1.74
C SER A 138 -23.41 19.88 -2.59
N HIS A 139 -23.53 20.30 -3.84
CA HIS A 139 -24.26 19.62 -4.90
C HIS A 139 -23.32 19.13 -6.01
N THR A 140 -22.01 19.28 -5.82
CA THR A 140 -20.97 18.95 -6.80
C THR A 140 -20.06 17.88 -6.24
N LEU A 141 -19.83 16.83 -7.04
CA LEU A 141 -18.75 15.87 -6.84
C LEU A 141 -17.64 16.14 -7.86
N LEU A 142 -16.42 15.73 -7.55
CA LEU A 142 -15.30 15.73 -8.48
C LEU A 142 -15.07 14.30 -8.98
N TYR A 143 -14.76 14.15 -10.26
CA TYR A 143 -14.37 12.86 -10.83
C TYR A 143 -13.08 12.97 -11.65
N SER A 144 -12.36 11.87 -11.74
CA SER A 144 -11.17 11.72 -12.59
C SER A 144 -11.21 10.38 -13.31
N THR A 145 -10.89 10.41 -14.61
CA THR A 145 -10.75 9.22 -15.47
C THR A 145 -9.33 9.03 -15.98
N ASP A 146 -8.33 9.71 -15.41
CA ASP A 146 -6.94 9.70 -15.89
C ASP A 146 -5.92 9.44 -14.78
N GLU A 147 -6.30 8.59 -13.82
CA GLU A 147 -5.54 8.28 -12.61
C GLU A 147 -5.25 9.53 -11.75
N GLY A 148 -6.25 10.39 -11.57
CA GLY A 148 -6.19 11.53 -10.65
C GLY A 148 -5.36 12.71 -11.14
N LYS A 149 -4.98 12.76 -12.43
CA LYS A 149 -4.22 13.88 -13.00
C LYS A 149 -5.10 15.10 -13.23
N THR A 150 -6.31 14.88 -13.72
CA THR A 150 -7.32 15.93 -13.90
C THR A 150 -8.60 15.57 -13.14
N TRP A 151 -9.19 16.58 -12.52
CA TRP A 151 -10.42 16.45 -11.74
C TRP A 151 -11.47 17.41 -12.31
N LEU A 152 -12.63 16.86 -12.66
CA LEU A 152 -13.72 17.59 -13.28
C LEU A 152 -14.93 17.62 -12.33
N PRO A 153 -15.63 18.77 -12.21
CA PRO A 153 -16.83 18.86 -11.41
C PRO A 153 -18.02 18.23 -12.13
N TYR A 154 -18.91 17.60 -11.37
CA TYR A 154 -20.22 17.13 -11.81
C TYR A 154 -21.27 17.52 -10.78
N GLN A 155 -22.29 18.26 -11.21
CA GLN A 155 -23.42 18.63 -10.37
C GLN A 155 -24.41 17.48 -10.33
N PHE A 156 -24.53 16.82 -9.17
CA PHE A 156 -25.40 15.64 -8.99
C PHE A 156 -26.81 16.01 -8.52
N TYR A 157 -27.03 17.25 -8.07
CA TYR A 157 -28.31 17.73 -7.57
C TYR A 157 -28.46 19.25 -7.79
N GLU A 158 -29.70 19.75 -7.77
CA GLU A 158 -29.97 21.18 -8.04
C GLU A 158 -29.61 22.08 -6.85
N GLU A 159 -29.83 21.60 -5.63
CA GLU A 159 -29.64 22.36 -4.39
C GLU A 159 -28.47 21.80 -3.57
N PRO A 160 -27.69 22.64 -2.85
CA PRO A 160 -26.69 22.13 -1.91
C PRO A 160 -27.33 21.26 -0.82
N VAL A 161 -26.71 20.11 -0.54
CA VAL A 161 -27.11 19.21 0.55
C VAL A 161 -25.91 18.85 1.41
N ARG A 162 -26.17 18.47 2.65
CA ARG A 162 -25.12 17.95 3.53
C ARG A 162 -24.85 16.50 3.17
N ILE A 163 -23.58 16.16 2.95
CA ILE A 163 -23.17 14.79 2.61
C ILE A 163 -22.45 14.15 3.79
N TYR A 164 -22.85 12.91 4.09
CA TYR A 164 -22.31 12.10 5.18
C TYR A 164 -21.51 10.90 4.69
N GLY A 165 -21.72 10.48 3.44
CA GLY A 165 -21.05 9.31 2.88
C GLY A 165 -21.03 9.28 1.37
N LEU A 166 -19.95 8.72 0.84
CA LEU A 166 -19.75 8.38 -0.57
C LEU A 166 -19.31 6.92 -0.62
N LYS A 167 -20.03 6.09 -1.38
CA LYS A 167 -19.78 4.64 -1.48
C LYS A 167 -19.96 4.15 -2.92
N THR A 168 -19.29 3.04 -3.21
CA THR A 168 -19.43 2.26 -4.44
C THR A 168 -19.91 0.86 -4.10
N GLU A 169 -20.44 0.16 -5.08
CA GLU A 169 -20.76 -1.26 -4.95
C GLU A 169 -19.47 -2.07 -4.70
N PRO A 170 -19.46 -3.02 -3.72
CA PRO A 170 -18.29 -3.83 -3.44
C PRO A 170 -17.75 -4.54 -4.69
N GLY A 171 -16.42 -4.53 -4.84
CA GLY A 171 -15.72 -5.00 -6.04
C GLY A 171 -15.34 -3.84 -6.97
N GLU A 172 -16.04 -2.71 -6.87
CA GLU A 172 -15.74 -1.48 -7.62
C GLU A 172 -15.79 -1.69 -9.14
N ASN A 173 -16.62 -2.62 -9.61
CA ASN A 173 -16.76 -2.97 -11.03
C ASN A 173 -17.72 -2.03 -11.77
N SER A 174 -18.69 -1.43 -11.08
CA SER A 174 -19.66 -0.50 -11.69
C SER A 174 -19.14 0.93 -11.74
N THR A 175 -19.79 1.77 -12.54
CA THR A 175 -19.58 3.23 -12.62
C THR A 175 -20.55 4.01 -11.73
N ILE A 176 -21.29 3.30 -10.87
CA ILE A 176 -22.34 3.87 -10.03
C ILE A 176 -21.75 4.21 -8.67
N VAL A 177 -21.96 5.45 -8.25
CA VAL A 177 -21.66 5.90 -6.88
C VAL A 177 -22.93 6.26 -6.14
N LEU A 178 -22.93 5.99 -4.84
CA LEU A 178 -24.01 6.32 -3.91
C LEU A 178 -23.54 7.43 -2.97
N LEU A 179 -24.29 8.52 -2.92
CA LEU A 179 -24.09 9.59 -1.94
C LEU A 179 -25.22 9.54 -0.89
N PHE A 180 -24.83 9.61 0.37
CA PHE A 180 -25.76 9.64 1.51
C PHE A 180 -25.74 11.04 2.09
N GLY A 181 -26.88 11.72 2.07
CA GLY A 181 -26.99 13.10 2.50
C GLY A 181 -28.30 13.44 3.20
N SER A 182 -28.46 14.71 3.52
CA SER A 182 -29.69 15.28 4.09
C SER A 182 -29.85 16.74 3.69
N ARG A 183 -31.10 17.19 3.65
CA ARG A 183 -31.42 18.62 3.64
C ARG A 183 -30.99 19.27 4.94
N LYS A 184 -30.77 20.58 4.90
CA LYS A 184 -30.31 21.37 6.06
C LYS A 184 -31.41 21.59 7.08
N ASP A 185 -32.57 22.01 6.58
CA ASP A 185 -33.68 22.49 7.41
C ASP A 185 -34.35 21.35 8.19
N GLU A 186 -34.30 20.14 7.64
CA GLU A 186 -34.84 18.94 8.26
C GLU A 186 -33.90 17.75 7.98
N HIS A 187 -33.55 16.99 9.03
CA HIS A 187 -32.63 15.86 8.92
C HIS A 187 -33.30 14.64 8.30
N GLU A 188 -33.58 14.72 7.01
CA GLU A 188 -34.17 13.66 6.18
C GLU A 188 -33.09 12.98 5.33
N TRP A 189 -32.92 11.67 5.50
CA TRP A 189 -31.95 10.91 4.72
C TRP A 189 -32.35 10.85 3.24
N ILE A 190 -31.43 11.29 2.39
CA ILE A 190 -31.54 11.20 0.93
C ILE A 190 -30.36 10.36 0.42
N VAL A 191 -30.66 9.43 -0.48
CA VAL A 191 -29.65 8.62 -1.18
C VAL A 191 -29.65 9.01 -2.65
N PHE A 192 -28.53 9.55 -3.12
CA PHE A 192 -28.33 9.87 -4.53
C PHE A 192 -27.60 8.71 -5.20
N LYS A 193 -28.20 8.18 -6.27
CA LYS A 193 -27.56 7.20 -7.15
C LYS A 193 -27.08 7.93 -8.40
N VAL A 194 -25.76 8.02 -8.59
CA VAL A 194 -25.16 8.70 -9.74
C VAL A 194 -24.46 7.67 -10.60
N ASP A 195 -24.87 7.57 -11.87
CA ASP A 195 -24.18 6.76 -12.87
C ASP A 195 -23.23 7.64 -13.68
N LEU A 196 -21.94 7.39 -13.53
CA LEU A 196 -20.88 8.13 -14.21
C LEU A 196 -20.38 7.41 -15.48
N GLN A 197 -21.02 6.35 -15.95
CA GLN A 197 -20.66 5.72 -17.23
C GLN A 197 -20.56 6.72 -18.40
N PRO A 198 -21.45 7.73 -18.53
CA PRO A 198 -21.39 8.69 -19.65
C PRO A 198 -20.15 9.59 -19.69
N VAL A 199 -19.32 9.63 -18.64
CA VAL A 199 -18.07 10.41 -18.65
C VAL A 199 -16.95 9.75 -19.46
N PHE A 200 -17.11 8.46 -19.77
CA PHE A 200 -16.22 7.70 -20.64
C PHE A 200 -16.65 7.83 -22.10
N GLN A 201 -15.68 7.87 -23.03
CA GLN A 201 -15.95 8.11 -24.45
C GLN A 201 -16.37 6.83 -25.19
N TYR A 202 -15.86 5.68 -24.77
CA TYR A 202 -16.09 4.38 -25.42
C TYR A 202 -15.75 3.22 -24.47
N LYS A 203 -15.98 1.99 -24.92
CA LYS A 203 -15.57 0.76 -24.22
C LYS A 203 -14.12 0.42 -24.52
N CYS A 204 -13.33 0.08 -23.51
CA CYS A 204 -11.92 -0.23 -23.71
C CYS A 204 -11.69 -1.41 -24.67
N GLY A 205 -10.74 -1.23 -25.59
CA GLY A 205 -10.16 -2.26 -26.42
C GLY A 205 -8.75 -2.63 -25.96
N LYS A 206 -8.09 -3.56 -26.67
CA LYS A 206 -6.75 -4.04 -26.29
C LYS A 206 -5.68 -2.95 -26.24
N ASP A 207 -5.78 -1.97 -27.14
CA ASP A 207 -4.78 -0.88 -27.26
C ASP A 207 -4.91 0.18 -26.16
N ASP A 208 -5.97 0.11 -25.34
CA ASP A 208 -6.19 1.01 -24.21
C ASP A 208 -5.47 0.56 -22.94
N TYR A 209 -4.81 -0.58 -22.97
CA TYR A 209 -4.16 -1.18 -21.81
C TYR A 209 -2.64 -1.13 -21.92
N LYS A 210 -1.98 -1.07 -20.76
CA LYS A 210 -0.53 -1.14 -20.57
C LYS A 210 -0.20 -2.22 -19.54
N PRO A 211 0.93 -2.93 -19.68
CA PRO A 211 1.42 -3.78 -18.61
C PRO A 211 1.93 -2.93 -17.45
N TRP A 212 1.76 -3.42 -16.23
CA TRP A 212 2.31 -2.82 -15.01
C TRP A 212 2.76 -3.93 -14.06
N THR A 213 3.89 -3.70 -13.39
CA THR A 213 4.49 -4.65 -12.44
C THR A 213 4.76 -3.91 -11.15
N PRO A 214 4.31 -4.41 -9.98
CA PRO A 214 4.71 -3.84 -8.70
C PRO A 214 6.23 -3.96 -8.54
N SER A 215 6.84 -3.05 -7.78
CA SER A 215 8.30 -3.04 -7.66
C SER A 215 8.78 -2.65 -6.27
N ASN A 216 9.95 -3.15 -5.88
CA ASN A 216 10.64 -2.73 -4.65
C ASN A 216 11.91 -1.93 -5.02
N PRO A 217 11.90 -0.60 -4.83
CA PRO A 217 13.02 0.26 -5.22
C PRO A 217 14.28 0.07 -4.34
N LEU A 218 14.21 -0.75 -3.29
CA LEU A 218 15.33 -1.02 -2.37
C LEU A 218 16.19 -2.23 -2.81
N THR A 219 15.81 -2.90 -3.89
CA THR A 219 16.43 -4.15 -4.34
C THR A 219 17.13 -4.00 -5.67
N SER A 220 18.08 -4.90 -5.96
CA SER A 220 18.77 -4.96 -7.25
C SER A 220 17.87 -5.49 -8.38
N LEU A 221 16.84 -6.27 -8.04
CA LEU A 221 15.83 -6.81 -8.95
C LEU A 221 14.44 -6.27 -8.56
N PRO A 222 14.14 -4.99 -8.86
CA PRO A 222 12.97 -4.31 -8.31
C PRO A 222 11.64 -4.95 -8.72
N TRP A 223 11.54 -5.52 -9.93
CA TRP A 223 10.33 -6.19 -10.41
C TRP A 223 10.11 -7.59 -9.84
N CYS A 224 11.07 -8.11 -9.06
CA CYS A 224 10.93 -9.38 -8.39
C CYS A 224 10.59 -9.15 -6.92
N LEU A 225 9.34 -9.43 -6.57
CA LEU A 225 8.83 -9.30 -5.22
C LEU A 225 8.46 -10.67 -4.70
N LEU A 226 9.01 -11.03 -3.53
CA LEU A 226 8.62 -12.25 -2.84
C LEU A 226 8.81 -13.50 -3.72
N GLY A 227 9.85 -13.51 -4.56
CA GLY A 227 10.12 -14.57 -5.52
C GLY A 227 9.33 -14.55 -6.83
N HIS A 228 8.46 -13.56 -7.05
CA HIS A 228 7.63 -13.47 -8.24
C HIS A 228 7.73 -12.12 -8.95
N LYS A 229 7.60 -12.18 -10.27
CA LYS A 229 7.28 -11.06 -11.13
C LYS A 229 5.83 -11.19 -11.57
N GLU A 230 4.99 -10.32 -11.03
CA GLU A 230 3.59 -10.21 -11.44
C GLU A 230 3.42 -9.07 -12.46
N VAL A 231 2.71 -9.35 -13.55
CA VAL A 231 2.38 -8.37 -14.58
C VAL A 231 0.87 -8.27 -14.68
N PHE A 232 0.36 -7.08 -14.38
CA PHE A 232 -1.04 -6.72 -14.46
C PHE A 232 -1.29 -5.91 -15.73
N GLU A 233 -2.35 -6.25 -16.46
CA GLU A 233 -2.89 -5.37 -17.49
C GLU A 233 -3.64 -4.20 -16.84
N ARG A 234 -3.28 -2.95 -17.12
CA ARG A 234 -3.94 -1.74 -16.57
C ARG A 234 -4.34 -0.77 -17.67
N ARG A 235 -5.51 -0.14 -17.54
CA ARG A 235 -5.93 0.91 -18.48
C ARG A 235 -4.90 2.04 -18.49
N ALA A 236 -4.53 2.49 -19.68
CA ALA A 236 -3.62 3.60 -19.86
C ALA A 236 -4.29 4.89 -19.34
N PRO A 237 -3.57 5.77 -18.61
CA PRO A 237 -4.15 7.02 -18.12
C PRO A 237 -4.62 7.96 -19.23
N SER A 238 -4.12 7.79 -20.45
CA SER A 238 -4.51 8.55 -21.64
C SER A 238 -5.76 8.02 -22.35
N SER A 239 -6.21 6.80 -22.01
CA SER A 239 -7.37 6.17 -22.65
C SER A 239 -8.62 6.40 -21.82
N ASN A 240 -9.47 7.36 -22.23
CA ASN A 240 -10.74 7.63 -21.57
C ASN A 240 -11.84 6.66 -22.01
N CYS A 241 -11.63 5.38 -21.71
CA CYS A 241 -12.55 4.28 -21.97
C CYS A 241 -13.02 3.64 -20.66
N TYR A 242 -14.19 2.98 -20.68
CA TYR A 242 -14.72 2.21 -19.56
C TYR A 242 -14.32 0.73 -19.70
N ASN A 243 -13.83 0.11 -18.62
CA ASN A 243 -13.45 -1.32 -18.62
C ASN A 243 -14.69 -2.21 -18.68
N GLY A 244 -15.62 -1.94 -17.78
CA GLY A 244 -16.93 -2.56 -17.68
C GLY A 244 -17.06 -3.65 -16.63
N PHE A 245 -18.32 -3.86 -16.23
CA PHE A 245 -18.68 -4.62 -15.03
C PHE A 245 -18.11 -6.05 -14.96
N SER A 246 -17.94 -6.70 -16.11
CA SER A 246 -17.43 -8.07 -16.23
C SER A 246 -15.95 -8.12 -16.62
N TYR A 247 -15.23 -7.00 -16.54
CA TYR A 247 -13.80 -6.98 -16.81
C TYR A 247 -13.07 -7.82 -15.75
N ASP A 248 -12.41 -8.87 -16.23
CA ASP A 248 -11.53 -9.70 -15.42
C ASP A 248 -10.10 -9.44 -15.88
N ARG A 249 -9.27 -8.95 -14.97
CA ARG A 249 -7.95 -8.42 -15.29
C ARG A 249 -6.98 -9.57 -15.54
N PRO A 250 -6.36 -9.67 -16.73
CA PRO A 250 -5.29 -10.63 -16.95
C PRO A 250 -4.09 -10.36 -16.02
N ILE A 251 -3.62 -11.41 -15.35
CA ILE A 251 -2.43 -11.39 -14.51
C ILE A 251 -1.49 -12.48 -15.00
N SER A 252 -0.24 -12.10 -15.30
CA SER A 252 0.83 -13.04 -15.62
C SER A 252 1.79 -13.09 -14.46
N VAL A 253 2.06 -14.30 -13.94
CA VAL A 253 3.02 -14.52 -12.86
C VAL A 253 4.20 -15.31 -13.41
N GLN A 254 5.41 -14.87 -13.09
CA GLN A 254 6.65 -15.57 -13.43
C GLN A 254 7.54 -15.65 -12.19
N ASP A 255 8.02 -16.83 -11.87
CA ASP A 255 8.93 -17.03 -10.74
C ASP A 255 10.33 -16.48 -11.08
N CYS A 256 10.95 -15.83 -10.09
CA CYS A 256 12.31 -15.35 -10.19
C CYS A 256 13.29 -16.34 -9.54
N PRO A 257 14.57 -16.29 -9.91
CA PRO A 257 15.64 -16.87 -9.10
C PRO A 257 15.63 -16.27 -7.68
N CYS A 258 15.88 -17.09 -6.67
CA CYS A 258 16.03 -16.61 -5.30
C CYS A 258 17.22 -15.65 -5.21
N ALA A 259 17.01 -14.51 -4.55
CA ALA A 259 18.04 -13.54 -4.25
C ALA A 259 18.24 -13.43 -2.75
N ARG A 260 19.37 -12.84 -2.34
CA ARG A 260 19.71 -12.63 -0.93
C ARG A 260 18.59 -11.98 -0.10
N GLN A 261 17.83 -11.09 -0.72
CA GLN A 261 16.75 -10.33 -0.08
C GLN A 261 15.47 -11.15 0.18
N ASP A 262 15.36 -12.35 -0.39
CA ASP A 262 14.23 -13.26 -0.16
C ASP A 262 14.41 -14.06 1.15
N TYR A 263 15.59 -13.99 1.77
CA TYR A 263 15.92 -14.65 3.02
C TYR A 263 15.82 -13.70 4.22
N GLU A 264 15.45 -14.25 5.38
CA GLU A 264 15.43 -13.52 6.65
C GLU A 264 16.18 -14.25 7.76
N CYS A 265 16.50 -13.51 8.82
CA CYS A 265 17.17 -14.09 9.99
C CYS A 265 16.26 -15.10 10.68
N ASP A 266 16.82 -16.25 11.04
CA ASP A 266 16.13 -17.20 11.91
C ASP A 266 15.98 -16.65 13.34
N TYR A 267 15.13 -17.30 14.13
CA TYR A 267 14.84 -16.93 15.51
C TYR A 267 16.11 -16.76 16.34
N GLY A 268 16.22 -15.60 17.01
CA GLY A 268 17.37 -15.25 17.85
C GLY A 268 18.54 -14.59 17.12
N TYR A 269 18.49 -14.47 15.79
CA TYR A 269 19.51 -13.80 15.00
C TYR A 269 19.08 -12.40 14.55
N VAL A 270 20.02 -11.46 14.59
CA VAL A 270 19.84 -10.10 14.08
C VAL A 270 20.91 -9.76 13.06
N VAL A 271 20.57 -8.95 12.06
CA VAL A 271 21.56 -8.44 11.11
C VAL A 271 22.47 -7.44 11.80
N ASN A 272 23.78 -7.62 11.68
CA ASN A 272 24.76 -6.63 12.12
C ASN A 272 24.55 -5.34 11.32
N THR A 273 24.16 -4.28 12.02
CA THR A 273 23.79 -2.98 11.45
C THR A 273 24.94 -2.26 10.75
N ALA A 274 26.20 -2.66 11.00
CA ALA A 274 27.37 -2.04 10.37
C ALA A 274 27.73 -2.66 9.01
N THR A 275 27.48 -3.96 8.83
CA THR A 275 27.93 -4.69 7.63
C THR A 275 26.79 -5.19 6.76
N HIS A 276 25.56 -5.29 7.29
CA HIS A 276 24.39 -5.89 6.64
C HIS A 276 24.59 -7.32 6.09
N LEU A 277 25.75 -7.92 6.37
CA LEU A 277 26.24 -9.18 5.80
C LEU A 277 26.60 -10.19 6.88
N GLN A 278 26.69 -9.77 8.14
CA GLN A 278 26.99 -10.63 9.28
C GLN A 278 25.75 -10.76 10.17
N LEU A 279 25.44 -11.98 10.58
CA LEU A 279 24.44 -12.22 11.62
C LEU A 279 25.08 -12.16 12.99
N GLN A 280 24.39 -11.54 13.94
CA GLN A 280 24.67 -11.66 15.36
C GLN A 280 23.61 -12.58 15.96
N GLY A 281 24.04 -13.73 16.45
CA GLY A 281 23.18 -14.65 17.19
C GLY A 281 23.08 -14.28 18.68
N PRO A 282 22.29 -15.02 19.46
CA PRO A 282 22.20 -14.83 20.90
C PRO A 282 23.58 -15.03 21.54
N ALA A 283 23.99 -14.10 22.39
CA ALA A 283 25.17 -14.30 23.23
C ALA A 283 24.88 -15.43 24.23
N GLY A 284 25.39 -16.63 23.93
CA GLY A 284 25.35 -17.78 24.83
C GLY A 284 24.24 -18.79 24.58
N GLN A 285 24.31 -19.52 23.45
CA GLN A 285 24.18 -20.98 23.37
C GLN A 285 24.27 -21.38 21.89
N PRO A 286 25.24 -22.21 21.46
CA PRO A 286 25.15 -22.85 20.15
C PRO A 286 23.95 -23.81 20.16
N PRO A 287 23.24 -23.99 19.02
CA PRO A 287 22.29 -25.09 18.90
C PRO A 287 23.03 -26.40 19.15
N ASP A 288 22.43 -27.18 20.04
CA ASP A 288 22.87 -28.45 20.61
C ASP A 288 24.04 -29.16 19.89
N ALA A 289 25.26 -28.90 20.33
CA ALA A 289 26.44 -29.69 19.97
C ALA A 289 26.44 -31.00 20.79
N THR A 290 25.45 -31.86 20.58
CA THR A 290 25.43 -33.22 21.13
C THR A 290 25.68 -34.26 20.05
N THR A 291 26.74 -34.07 19.26
CA THR A 291 27.43 -35.20 18.63
C THR A 291 28.94 -34.95 18.69
N ASN A 292 29.62 -35.73 19.51
CA ASN A 292 31.08 -35.90 19.49
C ASN A 292 31.49 -36.58 18.17
N ASP A 293 31.38 -35.89 17.05
CA ASP A 293 32.11 -36.27 15.86
C ASP A 293 33.09 -35.16 15.47
N SER A 294 34.34 -35.56 15.30
CA SER A 294 35.50 -34.71 15.05
C SER A 294 35.74 -34.51 13.56
N SER A 295 34.70 -34.71 12.75
CA SER A 295 34.64 -34.25 11.38
C SER A 295 34.21 -32.78 11.41
N ARG A 296 35.07 -31.89 10.90
CA ARG A 296 34.75 -30.48 10.68
C ARG A 296 33.44 -30.38 9.88
N ALA A 297 32.32 -30.16 10.56
CA ALA A 297 31.13 -29.65 9.93
C ALA A 297 31.46 -28.22 9.51
N LEU A 298 31.75 -28.05 8.22
CA LEU A 298 31.57 -26.76 7.56
C LEU A 298 30.10 -26.41 7.75
N ILE A 299 29.80 -25.64 8.80
CA ILE A 299 28.47 -25.09 9.02
C ILE A 299 28.20 -24.21 7.81
N ASP A 300 27.20 -24.64 7.03
CA ASP A 300 26.82 -24.01 5.79
C ASP A 300 26.51 -22.52 6.03
N LYS A 301 26.94 -21.66 5.11
CA LYS A 301 26.73 -20.21 5.19
C LYS A 301 25.23 -19.89 5.14
N ASP A 302 24.47 -20.85 4.64
CA ASP A 302 23.03 -20.79 4.45
C ASP A 302 22.24 -21.39 5.63
N ALA A 303 22.90 -22.04 6.60
CA ALA A 303 22.25 -22.65 7.77
C ALA A 303 21.70 -21.66 8.82
N HIS A 304 21.71 -20.35 8.51
CA HIS A 304 21.27 -19.29 9.42
C HIS A 304 20.11 -18.44 8.87
N TRP A 305 19.57 -18.82 7.69
CA TRP A 305 18.51 -18.09 7.02
C TRP A 305 17.27 -18.95 6.93
N LEU A 306 16.10 -18.35 7.21
CA LEU A 306 14.83 -19.05 7.06
C LEU A 306 14.51 -19.30 5.59
N ASP A 307 13.90 -20.45 5.35
CA ASP A 307 13.37 -20.86 4.06
C ASP A 307 12.36 -19.81 3.53
N PRO A 308 12.47 -19.36 2.26
CA PRO A 308 11.49 -18.47 1.61
C PRO A 308 10.02 -18.88 1.79
N SER A 309 9.77 -20.19 1.96
CA SER A 309 8.45 -20.78 2.22
C SER A 309 7.75 -20.19 3.45
N PHE A 310 8.49 -19.70 4.45
CA PHE A 310 7.91 -19.08 5.64
C PHE A 310 7.11 -17.79 5.32
N LYS A 311 7.45 -17.11 4.21
CA LYS A 311 6.72 -15.95 3.68
C LYS A 311 5.77 -16.28 2.53
N HIS A 312 5.49 -17.56 2.28
CA HIS A 312 4.83 -18.02 1.04
C HIS A 312 5.56 -17.56 -0.23
N GLN A 313 6.88 -17.37 -0.17
CA GLN A 313 7.66 -17.01 -1.36
C GLN A 313 8.01 -18.29 -2.13
N THR A 314 7.80 -18.28 -3.45
CA THR A 314 8.12 -19.41 -4.33
C THR A 314 9.13 -19.02 -5.40
N CYS A 315 10.29 -18.49 -4.96
CA CYS A 315 11.43 -18.25 -5.84
C CYS A 315 12.10 -19.58 -6.28
N ILE A 316 12.70 -19.57 -7.47
CA ILE A 316 13.45 -20.70 -8.03
C ILE A 316 14.85 -20.72 -7.39
N ARG A 317 15.15 -21.77 -6.63
CA ARG A 317 16.50 -21.98 -6.08
C ARG A 317 17.44 -22.46 -7.18
N ASP A 318 18.68 -21.96 -7.18
CA ASP A 318 19.72 -22.55 -8.03
C ASP A 318 20.02 -23.98 -7.55
N THR A 319 20.30 -24.90 -8.49
CA THR A 319 20.57 -26.32 -8.19
C THR A 319 21.82 -26.56 -7.32
N GLY A 320 22.57 -25.51 -6.98
CA GLY A 320 23.67 -25.53 -6.01
C GLY A 320 23.26 -25.27 -4.56
N ASP A 321 22.03 -24.77 -4.32
CA ASP A 321 21.50 -24.36 -3.01
C ASP A 321 20.41 -25.32 -2.51
N MET A 322 20.43 -26.58 -2.97
CA MET A 322 19.54 -27.61 -2.40
C MET A 322 19.96 -27.89 -0.95
N PRO A 323 19.03 -27.90 0.02
CA PRO A 323 19.29 -28.54 1.29
C PRO A 323 19.59 -30.01 1.02
N VAL A 324 20.79 -30.47 1.39
CA VAL A 324 21.14 -31.88 1.32
C VAL A 324 20.12 -32.67 2.15
N GLU A 325 19.57 -33.73 1.54
CA GLU A 325 18.57 -34.63 2.13
C GLU A 325 18.90 -34.99 3.59
N GLN A 326 17.89 -34.94 4.46
CA GLN A 326 17.97 -35.58 5.76
C GLN A 326 18.12 -37.10 5.57
N VAL A 327 19.35 -37.59 5.69
CA VAL A 327 19.60 -39.02 5.81
C VAL A 327 19.07 -39.49 7.16
N GLY A 328 17.93 -40.17 7.14
CA GLY A 328 17.31 -40.80 8.30
C GLY A 328 18.27 -41.78 8.97
N GLY A 329 18.59 -41.52 10.24
CA GLY A 329 19.34 -42.43 11.08
C GLY A 329 18.46 -43.61 11.52
N SER A 330 18.76 -44.80 11.00
CA SER A 330 18.22 -46.08 11.46
C SER A 330 18.51 -46.29 12.96
N SER A 331 17.47 -46.51 13.76
CA SER A 331 17.59 -46.89 15.16
C SER A 331 18.21 -48.29 15.30
N SER A 332 19.45 -48.38 15.78
CA SER A 332 20.03 -49.64 16.24
C SER A 332 19.69 -49.88 17.71
N SER A 333 18.88 -50.90 17.94
CA SER A 333 18.61 -51.50 19.24
C SER A 333 19.82 -52.27 19.78
N THR A 334 20.31 -51.92 20.96
CA THR A 334 21.02 -52.77 21.94
C THR A 334 21.02 -51.98 23.25
N GLY A 335 20.47 -52.41 24.39
CA GLY A 335 20.48 -53.76 24.94
C GLY A 335 21.53 -53.82 26.05
N ARG A 336 21.19 -53.32 27.25
CA ARG A 336 21.46 -53.93 28.56
C ARG A 336 20.79 -53.16 29.68
#